data_AF-A0A2S7EP91-F1
#
_entry.id   AF-A0A2S7EP91-F1
#
_cell.length_a   1.000
_cell.length_b   1.000
_cell.length_c   1.000
_cell.angle_alpha   90.00
_cell.angle_beta   90.00
_cell.angle_gamma   90.00
#
_symmetry.space_group_name_H-M   'P 1'
#
loop_
_entity.id
_entity.type
_entity.pdbx_description
1 polymer ?
#
loop_
_entity_poly.entity_id
_entity_poly.type
_entity_poly.pdbx_seq_one_letter_code
_entity_poly.pdbx_strand_id
1 'polypeptide(L)'
;MKLDDMPTKDLLALHNRIADKPAGPKTFATRAKLVARIEQVAADKNIDLASFGQPKKPKTAEQRAQPRAEVTETPEATEKKPHGKGIGALARAILMDPVGHPHALIAAMVNAQVDGAHATAKSVRWYANDMRKKGVEVPPRQKHHPSDMNEEQSADVLSTVRVVKSAPSDG
;
A
#
# COMPACT_ATOMS: atom_id res chain seq x y z
N MET A 1 -25.21 17.46 -22.67
CA MET A 1 -23.86 16.93 -22.40
C MET A 1 -23.94 15.41 -22.38
N LYS A 2 -22.93 14.67 -22.89
CA LYS A 2 -22.90 13.20 -22.79
C LYS A 2 -22.29 12.78 -21.45
N LEU A 3 -23.04 12.06 -20.62
CA LEU A 3 -22.56 11.58 -19.32
C LEU A 3 -21.42 10.55 -19.49
N ASP A 4 -21.41 9.84 -20.63
CA ASP A 4 -20.43 8.83 -20.99
C ASP A 4 -19.05 9.36 -21.39
N ASP A 5 -18.86 10.67 -21.47
CA ASP A 5 -17.55 11.30 -21.71
C ASP A 5 -16.95 11.90 -20.42
N MET A 6 -17.73 12.01 -19.34
CA MET A 6 -17.24 12.59 -18.08
C MET A 6 -16.44 11.58 -17.23
N PRO A 7 -15.38 12.03 -16.54
CA PRO A 7 -14.63 11.17 -15.63
C PRO A 7 -15.51 10.76 -14.44
N THR A 8 -15.29 9.57 -13.89
CA THR A 8 -16.10 9.00 -12.79
C THR A 8 -16.18 9.93 -11.57
N LYS A 9 -15.14 10.75 -11.32
CA LYS A 9 -15.14 11.75 -10.24
C LYS A 9 -16.17 12.84 -10.46
N ASP A 10 -16.29 13.36 -11.68
CA ASP A 10 -17.23 14.43 -12.02
C ASP A 10 -18.66 13.90 -12.03
N LEU A 11 -18.85 12.66 -12.50
CA LEU A 11 -20.13 11.96 -12.38
C LEU A 11 -20.55 11.79 -10.92
N LEU A 12 -19.62 11.40 -10.03
CA LEU A 12 -19.93 11.25 -8.61
C LEU A 12 -20.26 12.58 -7.95
N ALA A 13 -19.53 13.65 -8.31
CA ALA A 13 -19.81 15.00 -7.84
C ALA A 13 -21.19 15.48 -8.32
N LEU A 14 -21.56 15.19 -9.56
CA LEU A 14 -22.88 15.51 -10.10
C LEU A 14 -23.97 14.74 -9.36
N HIS A 15 -23.81 13.43 -9.16
CA HIS A 15 -24.73 12.63 -8.37
C HIS A 15 -24.95 13.22 -6.97
N ASN A 16 -23.87 13.59 -6.27
CA ASN A 16 -23.94 14.15 -4.92
C ASN A 16 -24.61 15.54 -4.86
N ARG A 17 -24.69 16.27 -5.99
CA ARG A 17 -25.42 17.55 -6.05
C ARG A 17 -26.94 17.35 -6.19
N ILE A 18 -27.36 16.26 -6.84
CA ILE A 18 -28.78 16.01 -7.14
C ILE A 18 -29.42 15.00 -6.19
N ALA A 19 -28.64 14.09 -5.61
CA ALA A 19 -29.12 13.02 -4.75
C ALA A 19 -29.28 13.48 -3.29
N ASP A 20 -30.27 12.93 -2.60
CA ASP A 20 -30.50 13.21 -1.17
C ASP A 20 -29.45 12.58 -0.25
N LYS A 21 -28.82 11.49 -0.74
CA LYS A 21 -27.78 10.75 0.00
C LYS A 21 -26.46 10.85 -0.76
N PRO A 22 -25.38 11.35 -0.13
CA PRO A 22 -24.09 11.42 -0.78
C PRO A 22 -23.52 10.02 -1.01
N ALA A 23 -23.03 9.78 -2.22
CA ALA A 23 -22.30 8.59 -2.59
C ALA A 23 -20.79 8.81 -2.48
N GLY A 24 -20.10 7.79 -1.98
CA GLY A 24 -18.65 7.74 -1.90
C GLY A 24 -18.01 7.09 -3.13
N PRO A 25 -16.67 7.15 -3.23
CA PRO A 25 -15.92 6.63 -4.38
C PRO A 25 -16.01 5.11 -4.60
N LYS A 26 -16.62 4.36 -3.66
CA LYS A 26 -16.87 2.92 -3.75
C LYS A 26 -18.36 2.54 -3.73
N THR A 27 -19.26 3.52 -3.74
CA THR A 27 -20.72 3.26 -3.65
C THR A 27 -21.27 2.63 -4.93
N PHE A 28 -20.69 2.99 -6.08
CA PHE A 28 -21.07 2.40 -7.36
C PHE A 28 -20.00 1.42 -7.83
N ALA A 29 -20.40 0.19 -8.12
CA ALA A 29 -19.50 -0.86 -8.61
C ALA A 29 -18.97 -0.58 -10.03
N THR A 30 -19.77 0.09 -10.85
CA THR A 30 -19.42 0.42 -12.23
C THR A 30 -19.87 1.84 -12.58
N ARG A 31 -19.17 2.44 -13.54
CA ARG A 31 -19.50 3.77 -14.08
C ARG A 31 -20.90 3.81 -14.70
N ALA A 32 -21.29 2.75 -15.42
CA ALA A 32 -22.63 2.64 -16.01
C ALA A 32 -23.75 2.73 -14.95
N LYS A 33 -23.56 2.11 -13.78
CA LYS A 33 -24.53 2.19 -12.67
C LYS A 33 -24.65 3.60 -12.09
N LEU A 34 -23.55 4.35 -12.05
CA LEU A 34 -23.53 5.74 -11.61
C LEU A 34 -24.29 6.64 -12.59
N VAL A 35 -24.06 6.47 -13.91
CA VAL A 35 -24.78 7.21 -14.96
C VAL A 35 -26.29 6.94 -14.91
N ALA A 36 -26.69 5.66 -14.89
CA ALA A 36 -28.10 5.29 -14.79
C ALA A 36 -28.77 5.85 -13.53
N ARG A 37 -28.04 5.89 -12.40
CA ARG A 37 -28.57 6.47 -11.15
C ARG A 37 -28.72 7.99 -11.23
N ILE A 38 -27.81 8.69 -11.92
CA ILE A 38 -27.91 10.13 -12.16
C ILE A 38 -29.15 10.44 -13.02
N GLU A 39 -29.36 9.68 -14.10
CA GLU A 39 -30.51 9.83 -14.99
C GLU A 39 -31.82 9.57 -14.25
N GLN A 40 -31.87 8.53 -13.41
CA GLN A 40 -33.03 8.23 -12.58
C GLN A 40 -33.36 9.37 -11.61
N VAL A 41 -32.38 9.85 -10.83
CA VAL A 41 -32.60 10.93 -9.85
C VAL A 41 -32.97 12.24 -10.55
N ALA A 42 -32.42 12.51 -11.72
CA ALA A 42 -32.77 13.67 -12.51
C ALA A 42 -34.20 13.60 -13.05
N ALA A 43 -34.64 12.44 -13.54
CA ALA A 43 -36.01 12.22 -13.96
C ALA A 43 -36.99 12.35 -12.80
N ASP A 44 -36.69 11.71 -11.66
CA ASP A 44 -37.54 11.74 -10.46
C ASP A 44 -37.73 13.17 -9.93
N LYS A 45 -36.67 13.98 -9.98
CA LYS A 45 -36.68 15.37 -9.48
C LYS A 45 -36.98 16.41 -10.56
N ASN A 46 -37.28 16.00 -11.79
CA ASN A 46 -37.47 16.89 -12.95
C ASN A 46 -36.33 17.90 -13.12
N ILE A 47 -35.09 17.45 -12.91
CA ILE A 47 -33.89 18.27 -12.98
C ILE A 47 -33.31 18.18 -14.39
N ASP A 48 -33.16 19.33 -15.06
CA ASP A 48 -32.47 19.39 -16.35
C ASP A 48 -30.95 19.23 -16.17
N LEU A 49 -30.44 18.06 -16.52
CA LEU A 49 -29.01 17.72 -16.51
C LEU A 49 -28.17 18.59 -17.45
N ALA A 50 -28.76 19.18 -18.50
CA ALA A 50 -28.05 20.10 -19.39
C ALA A 50 -27.73 21.44 -18.71
N SER A 51 -28.55 21.86 -17.76
CA SER A 51 -28.38 23.10 -16.97
C SER A 51 -27.20 23.02 -15.98
N PHE A 52 -26.83 21.83 -15.52
CA PHE A 52 -25.62 21.61 -14.69
C PHE A 52 -24.32 21.72 -15.50
N GLY A 53 -24.46 21.83 -16.81
CA GLY A 53 -23.39 21.95 -17.77
C GLY A 53 -22.83 23.36 -17.89
N GLN A 54 -22.27 23.91 -16.82
CA GLN A 54 -21.05 24.71 -16.95
C GLN A 54 -20.13 24.48 -15.76
N PRO A 55 -18.92 23.93 -15.96
CA PRO A 55 -17.86 24.18 -15.00
C PRO A 55 -17.66 25.70 -14.95
N LYS A 56 -18.06 26.33 -13.83
CA LYS A 56 -17.48 27.61 -13.45
C LYS A 56 -15.98 27.38 -13.45
N LYS A 57 -15.29 27.91 -14.47
CA LYS A 57 -13.83 27.96 -14.54
C LYS A 57 -13.34 28.37 -13.15
N PRO A 58 -12.57 27.55 -12.43
CA PRO A 58 -11.93 28.03 -11.22
C PRO A 58 -11.02 29.19 -11.64
N LYS A 59 -11.33 30.38 -11.14
CA LYS A 59 -10.43 31.52 -11.20
C LYS A 59 -9.12 31.09 -10.55
N THR A 60 -8.07 31.12 -11.37
CA THR A 60 -6.68 31.42 -11.03
C THR A 60 -6.34 31.38 -9.55
N ALA A 61 -5.69 30.30 -9.12
CA ALA A 61 -4.65 30.34 -8.10
C ALA A 61 -3.46 29.56 -8.67
N GLU A 62 -2.39 30.31 -8.91
CA GLU A 62 -1.00 29.95 -9.17
C GLU A 62 -0.63 28.72 -10.02
N GLN A 63 -0.20 29.06 -11.23
CA GLN A 63 1.05 28.62 -11.86
C GLN A 63 1.64 27.28 -11.41
N ARG A 64 1.26 26.28 -12.22
CA ARG A 64 2.15 25.25 -12.75
C ARG A 64 3.59 25.77 -13.00
N ALA A 65 4.53 25.40 -12.15
CA ALA A 65 5.92 25.24 -12.56
C ALA A 65 6.05 23.84 -13.19
N GLN A 66 6.46 23.82 -14.46
CA GLN A 66 6.67 22.60 -15.24
C GLN A 66 7.95 21.88 -14.75
N PRO A 67 7.97 20.54 -14.64
CA PRO A 67 9.22 19.82 -14.49
C PRO A 67 9.82 19.58 -15.89
N ARG A 68 10.84 20.35 -16.25
CA ARG A 68 11.71 20.02 -17.38
C ARG A 68 13.11 20.58 -17.14
N ALA A 69 14.01 19.69 -16.74
CA ALA A 69 15.48 19.71 -16.89
C ALA A 69 16.00 18.51 -16.08
N GLU A 70 16.44 17.44 -16.75
CA GLU A 70 17.85 17.16 -17.02
C GLU A 70 18.59 16.57 -15.80
N VAL A 71 18.91 15.29 -15.97
CA VAL A 71 20.10 14.57 -15.50
C VAL A 71 21.02 15.35 -14.57
N THR A 72 21.05 14.98 -13.29
CA THR A 72 22.31 14.89 -12.54
C THR A 72 22.16 13.83 -11.47
N GLU A 73 23.11 12.90 -11.46
CA GLU A 73 23.20 11.76 -10.55
C GLU A 73 23.54 12.24 -9.13
N THR A 74 22.67 12.05 -8.14
CA THR A 74 23.06 11.79 -6.73
C THR A 74 21.84 11.30 -5.94
N PRO A 75 21.90 10.17 -5.20
CA PRO A 75 20.77 9.66 -4.45
C PRO A 75 20.74 10.30 -3.07
N GLU A 76 19.99 11.39 -2.90
CA GLU A 76 19.71 11.93 -1.56
C GLU A 76 18.28 11.61 -1.11
N ALA A 77 18.24 10.91 0.02
CA ALA A 77 17.05 10.48 0.69
C ALA A 77 16.17 11.68 1.07
N THR A 78 15.10 11.90 0.30
CA THR A 78 13.98 12.70 0.79
C THR A 78 13.27 11.93 1.90
N GLU A 79 13.71 12.20 3.13
CA GLU A 79 13.11 11.78 4.38
C GLU A 79 11.73 12.43 4.51
N LYS A 80 10.72 11.81 3.90
CA LYS A 80 9.32 12.15 4.18
C LYS A 80 9.10 11.82 5.66
N LYS A 81 8.85 12.86 6.47
CA LYS A 81 8.39 12.72 7.87
C LYS A 81 7.42 11.53 7.96
N PRO A 82 7.65 10.55 8.85
CA PRO A 82 6.81 9.37 8.89
C PRO A 82 5.42 9.80 9.36
N HIS A 83 4.47 9.86 8.42
CA HIS A 83 3.06 10.02 8.73
C HIS A 83 2.58 8.71 9.39
N GLY A 84 2.61 8.66 10.73
CA GLY A 84 2.16 7.54 11.55
C GLY A 84 3.19 7.10 12.59
N LYS A 85 2.81 6.14 13.46
CA LYS A 85 3.61 5.59 14.57
C LYS A 85 4.93 4.89 14.16
N GLY A 86 5.42 5.04 12.92
CA GLY A 86 6.68 4.45 12.47
C GLY A 86 6.69 2.94 12.20
N ILE A 87 5.59 2.22 12.46
CA ILE A 87 5.45 0.75 12.36
C ILE A 87 5.99 0.20 11.02
N GLY A 88 5.56 0.79 9.91
CA GLY A 88 5.96 0.31 8.58
C GLY A 88 7.42 0.59 8.25
N ALA A 89 8.00 1.70 8.73
CA ALA A 89 9.40 2.01 8.50
C ALA A 89 10.31 1.04 9.27
N LEU A 90 9.96 0.78 10.53
CA LEU A 90 10.67 -0.14 11.40
C LEU A 90 10.59 -1.59 10.88
N ALA A 91 9.42 -2.04 10.45
CA ALA A 91 9.27 -3.36 9.83
C ALA A 91 10.13 -3.51 8.56
N ARG A 92 10.23 -2.47 7.72
CA ARG A 92 11.09 -2.50 6.53
C ARG A 92 12.57 -2.52 6.87
N ALA A 93 13.00 -1.79 7.90
CA ALA A 93 14.39 -1.82 8.37
C ALA A 93 14.79 -3.24 8.83
N ILE A 94 13.96 -3.87 9.67
CA ILE A 94 14.20 -5.25 10.12
C ILE A 94 14.12 -6.26 8.96
N LEU A 95 13.31 -5.99 7.94
CA LEU A 95 13.26 -6.82 6.73
C LEU A 95 14.53 -6.72 5.87
N MET A 96 15.35 -5.68 6.00
CA MET A 96 16.63 -5.59 5.30
C MET A 96 17.78 -6.24 6.06
N ASP A 97 17.56 -6.59 7.33
CA ASP A 97 18.56 -7.25 8.16
C ASP A 97 18.94 -8.64 7.59
N PRO A 98 20.26 -8.90 7.36
CA PRO A 98 20.75 -10.18 6.86
C PRO A 98 20.46 -11.37 7.78
N VAL A 99 20.12 -11.15 9.06
CA VAL A 99 19.77 -12.23 10.00
C VAL A 99 18.54 -13.03 9.54
N GLY A 100 17.66 -12.45 8.72
CA GLY A 100 16.61 -13.21 8.04
C GLY A 100 15.47 -13.71 8.95
N HIS A 101 15.18 -12.97 10.03
CA HIS A 101 14.13 -13.29 11.01
C HIS A 101 12.77 -13.66 10.37
N PRO A 102 12.01 -14.60 10.95
CA PRO A 102 10.68 -14.94 10.45
C PRO A 102 9.69 -13.78 10.67
N HIS A 103 8.70 -13.65 9.78
CA HIS A 103 7.76 -12.52 9.79
C HIS A 103 6.98 -12.37 11.11
N ALA A 104 6.71 -13.48 11.81
CA ALA A 104 6.03 -13.48 13.09
C ALA A 104 6.87 -12.79 14.18
N LEU A 105 8.17 -13.12 14.25
CA LEU A 105 9.08 -12.49 15.18
C LEU A 105 9.26 -11.00 14.87
N ILE A 106 9.39 -10.63 13.59
CA ILE A 106 9.49 -9.22 13.20
C ILE A 106 8.26 -8.43 13.67
N ALA A 107 7.06 -9.01 13.52
CA ALA A 107 5.84 -8.37 14.01
C ALA A 107 5.86 -8.19 15.54
N ALA A 108 6.36 -9.18 16.29
CA ALA A 108 6.51 -9.09 17.73
C ALA A 108 7.53 -8.01 18.13
N MET A 109 8.69 -7.93 17.46
CA MET A 109 9.69 -6.89 17.69
C MET A 109 9.11 -5.50 17.44
N VAL A 110 8.37 -5.33 16.34
CA VAL A 110 7.73 -4.05 15.99
C VAL A 110 6.71 -3.64 17.05
N ASN A 111 5.91 -4.57 17.56
CA ASN A 111 4.92 -4.29 18.60
C ASN A 111 5.56 -3.99 19.96
N ALA A 112 6.70 -4.63 20.27
CA ALA A 112 7.46 -4.34 21.48
C ALA A 112 8.14 -2.97 21.44
N GLN A 113 8.55 -2.51 20.25
CA GLN A 113 9.29 -1.26 20.08
C GLN A 113 8.38 -0.04 19.86
N VAL A 114 7.13 -0.24 19.41
CA VAL A 114 6.20 0.85 19.11
C VAL A 114 4.93 0.70 19.95
N ASP A 115 4.73 1.64 20.89
CA ASP A 115 3.57 1.63 21.76
C ASP A 115 2.24 1.74 21.01
N GLY A 116 1.37 0.76 21.24
CA GLY A 116 0.08 0.62 20.57
C GLY A 116 0.18 0.29 19.08
N ALA A 117 1.26 -0.38 18.67
CA ALA A 117 1.32 -1.06 17.39
C ALA A 117 0.62 -2.43 17.44
N HIS A 118 -0.03 -2.78 16.33
CA HIS A 118 -0.66 -4.08 16.12
C HIS A 118 -0.18 -4.67 14.78
N ALA A 119 1.14 -4.75 14.61
CA ALA A 119 1.76 -5.46 13.51
C ALA A 119 1.45 -6.96 13.61
N THR A 120 1.17 -7.57 12.46
CA THR A 120 0.93 -9.00 12.32
C THR A 120 1.89 -9.60 11.29
N ALA A 121 2.14 -10.90 11.36
CA ALA A 121 2.99 -11.60 10.38
C ALA A 121 2.51 -11.37 8.93
N LYS A 122 1.19 -11.30 8.70
CA LYS A 122 0.61 -10.99 7.39
C LYS A 122 1.00 -9.60 6.89
N SER A 123 0.93 -8.58 7.76
CA SER A 123 1.33 -7.22 7.41
C SER A 123 2.82 -7.10 7.08
N VAL A 124 3.68 -7.81 7.82
CA VAL A 124 5.13 -7.86 7.55
C VAL A 124 5.43 -8.56 6.22
N ARG A 125 4.77 -9.69 5.94
CA ARG A 125 4.87 -10.38 4.65
C ARG A 125 4.42 -9.49 3.49
N TRP A 126 3.38 -8.68 3.69
CA TRP A 126 2.94 -7.69 2.71
C TRP A 126 4.02 -6.65 2.43
N TYR A 127 4.68 -6.11 3.47
CA TYR A 127 5.80 -5.17 3.27
C TYR A 127 6.96 -5.79 2.50
N ALA A 128 7.35 -7.03 2.80
CA ALA A 128 8.39 -7.73 2.04
C ALA A 128 8.03 -7.85 0.54
N ASN A 129 6.78 -8.18 0.22
CA ASN A 129 6.33 -8.25 -1.18
C ASN A 129 6.24 -6.87 -1.84
N ASP A 130 5.80 -5.84 -1.12
CA ASP A 130 5.78 -4.45 -1.61
C ASP A 130 7.20 -3.96 -1.93
N MET A 131 8.18 -4.30 -1.09
CA MET A 131 9.60 -3.98 -1.33
C MET A 131 10.14 -4.66 -2.59
N ARG A 132 9.86 -5.96 -2.78
CA ARG A 132 10.24 -6.69 -4.01
C ARG A 132 9.59 -6.09 -5.26
N LYS A 133 8.31 -5.69 -5.18
CA LYS A 133 7.62 -5.00 -6.29
C LYS A 133 8.25 -3.65 -6.64
N LYS A 134 8.86 -2.99 -5.66
CA LYS A 134 9.58 -1.73 -5.84
C LYS A 134 11.04 -1.93 -6.28
N GLY A 135 11.46 -3.17 -6.55
CA GLY A 135 12.81 -3.50 -6.99
C GLY A 135 13.85 -3.61 -5.87
N VAL A 136 13.41 -3.62 -4.60
CA VAL A 136 14.31 -3.84 -3.46
C VAL A 136 14.43 -5.34 -3.20
N GLU A 137 15.66 -5.86 -3.26
CA GLU A 137 15.94 -7.27 -2.99
C GLU A 137 15.83 -7.55 -1.49
N VAL A 138 14.73 -8.18 -1.08
CA VAL A 138 14.51 -8.59 0.31
C VAL A 138 15.15 -9.97 0.52
N PRO A 139 16.09 -10.12 1.47
CA PRO A 139 16.77 -11.39 1.73
C PRO A 139 15.79 -12.56 1.95
N PRO A 140 16.17 -13.79 1.53
CA PRO A 140 15.39 -14.99 1.82
C PRO A 140 15.33 -15.19 3.35
N ARG A 141 14.15 -15.54 3.86
CA ARG A 141 13.89 -15.63 5.31
C ARG A 141 13.39 -17.00 5.69
N GLN A 142 13.63 -17.36 6.95
CA GLN A 142 13.07 -18.57 7.52
C GLN A 142 11.54 -18.47 7.61
N LYS A 143 10.85 -19.59 7.32
CA LYS A 143 9.39 -19.65 7.32
C LYS A 143 8.81 -19.63 8.74
N HIS A 144 9.49 -20.28 9.68
CA HIS A 144 9.08 -20.45 11.06
C HIS A 144 10.19 -19.98 12.00
N HIS A 145 9.81 -19.49 13.18
CA HIS A 145 10.77 -19.30 14.27
C HIS A 145 11.15 -20.67 14.83
N PRO A 146 12.42 -20.90 15.25
CA PRO A 146 12.83 -22.18 15.84
C PRO A 146 11.95 -22.61 17.02
N SER A 147 11.43 -21.65 17.81
CA SER A 147 10.51 -21.94 18.92
C SER A 147 9.10 -22.35 18.49
N ASP A 148 8.72 -22.05 17.24
CA ASP A 148 7.42 -22.44 16.66
C ASP A 148 7.50 -23.74 15.85
N MET A 149 8.71 -24.31 15.71
CA MET A 149 8.93 -25.55 14.96
C MET A 149 8.56 -26.76 15.83
N ASN A 150 7.75 -27.66 15.26
CA ASN A 150 7.55 -28.98 15.86
C ASN A 150 8.81 -29.86 15.66
N GLU A 151 8.93 -30.97 16.39
CA GLU A 151 10.10 -31.87 16.34
C GLU A 151 10.46 -32.30 14.91
N GLU A 152 9.46 -32.61 14.09
CA GLU A 152 9.66 -32.99 12.68
C GLU A 152 10.23 -31.86 11.82
N GLN A 153 9.75 -30.62 12.02
CA GLN A 153 10.23 -29.46 11.27
C GLN A 153 11.65 -29.05 11.71
N SER A 154 11.95 -29.23 13.00
CA SER A 154 13.29 -29.03 13.54
C SER A 154 14.27 -30.05 12.99
N ALA A 155 13.87 -31.33 12.89
CA ALA A 155 14.69 -32.38 12.34
C ALA A 155 14.99 -32.19 10.84
N ASP A 156 14.03 -31.74 10.04
CA ASP A 156 14.22 -31.47 8.62
C ASP A 156 15.23 -30.33 8.38
N VAL A 157 15.16 -29.26 9.17
CA VAL A 157 16.13 -28.14 9.13
C VAL A 157 17.52 -28.60 9.57
N LEU A 158 17.62 -29.39 10.63
CA LEU A 158 18.89 -29.94 11.09
C LEU A 158 19.49 -30.96 10.11
N SER A 159 18.66 -31.67 9.35
CA SER A 159 19.12 -32.63 8.34
C SER A 159 19.90 -31.95 7.20
N THR A 160 19.58 -30.69 6.92
CA THR A 160 20.24 -29.93 5.85
C THR A 160 21.57 -29.31 6.30
N VAL A 161 21.85 -29.29 7.61
CA VAL A 161 23.10 -28.75 8.16
C VAL A 161 24.21 -29.80 8.07
N ARG A 162 25.11 -29.67 7.09
CA ARG A 162 26.35 -30.45 7.06
C ARG A 162 27.29 -29.97 8.15
N VAL A 163 27.55 -30.83 9.14
CA VAL A 163 28.63 -30.62 10.11
C VAL A 163 29.96 -30.61 9.37
N VAL A 164 30.61 -29.45 9.30
CA VAL A 164 32.00 -29.35 8.83
C VAL A 164 32.88 -29.93 9.93
N LYS A 165 33.44 -31.11 9.67
CA LYS A 165 34.41 -31.75 10.56
C LYS A 165 35.67 -30.88 10.57
N SER A 166 35.93 -30.20 11.69
CA SER A 166 37.19 -29.49 11.92
C SER A 166 38.34 -30.47 11.68
N ALA A 167 39.29 -30.07 10.82
CA ALA A 167 40.48 -30.89 10.55
C ALA A 167 41.21 -31.18 11.87
N PRO A 168 41.74 -32.40 12.07
CA PRO A 168 42.61 -32.64 13.21
C PRO A 168 43.79 -31.67 13.13
N SER A 169 43.97 -30.89 14.19
CA SER A 169 45.17 -30.08 14.38
C SER A 169 46.33 -31.06 14.55
N ASP A 170 47.13 -31.25 13.51
CA ASP A 170 48.41 -31.97 13.61
C ASP A 170 49.28 -31.20 14.62
N GLY A 171 49.66 -31.89 15.69
CA GLY A 171 50.60 -31.44 16.71
C GLY A 171 51.90 -32.22 16.64
#